data_AF-A0A8T2ZXH9-F1
#
_entry.id   AF-A0A8T2ZXH9-F1
#
_cell.length_a   1.000
_cell.length_b   1.000
_cell.length_c   1.000
_cell.angle_alpha   90.00
_cell.angle_beta   90.00
_cell.angle_gamma   90.00
#
_symmetry.space_group_name_H-M   'P 1'
#
loop_
_entity.id
_entity.type
_entity.pdbx_description
1 polymer ?
#
loop_
_entity_poly.entity_id
_entity_poly.type
_entity_poly.pdbx_seq_one_letter_code
_entity_poly.pdbx_strand_id
1 'polypeptide(L)'
;MVEISEGQKRIREGQMEVREKFQEISKEAAKLKEETSQISKQSAANQLRLDLMFQIVKARAENDFAKDDLLTQTLRDLMAKQNISKTQGL
;
A
#
# COMPACT_ATOMS: atom_id res chain seq x y z
N MET A 1 -31.92 -33.13 -31.63
CA MET A 1 -30.70 -33.57 -30.91
C MET A 1 -29.46 -32.78 -31.28
N VAL A 2 -29.19 -32.52 -32.56
CA VAL A 2 -28.01 -31.73 -33.02
C VAL A 2 -28.00 -30.30 -32.44
N GLU A 3 -29.11 -29.56 -32.54
CA GLU A 3 -29.21 -28.19 -32.00
C GLU A 3 -28.96 -28.10 -30.48
N ILE A 4 -29.39 -29.11 -29.73
CA ILE A 4 -29.15 -29.20 -28.28
C ILE A 4 -27.65 -29.39 -28.02
N SER A 5 -26.98 -30.25 -28.77
CA SER A 5 -25.54 -30.48 -28.63
C SER A 5 -24.70 -29.25 -28.98
N GLU A 6 -25.08 -28.50 -30.02
CA GLU A 6 -24.42 -27.25 -30.38
C GLU A 6 -24.67 -26.14 -29.35
N GLY A 7 -25.90 -26.05 -28.82
CA GLY A 7 -26.21 -25.16 -27.71
C GLY A 7 -25.37 -25.45 -26.47
N GLN A 8 -25.22 -26.73 -26.09
CA GLN A 8 -24.36 -27.14 -24.98
C GLN A 8 -22.89 -26.81 -25.24
N LYS A 9 -22.40 -26.97 -26.47
CA LYS A 9 -21.03 -26.60 -26.84
C LYS A 9 -20.79 -25.10 -26.65
N ARG A 10 -21.68 -24.24 -27.18
CA ARG A 10 -21.61 -22.78 -27.01
C ARG A 10 -21.63 -22.36 -25.54
N ILE A 11 -22.46 -23.02 -24.73
CA ILE A 11 -22.52 -22.75 -23.27
C ILE A 11 -21.17 -23.07 -22.62
N ARG A 12 -20.56 -24.22 -22.93
CA ARG A 12 -19.26 -24.60 -22.37
C ARG A 12 -18.15 -23.63 -22.77
N GLU A 13 -18.12 -23.23 -24.04
CA GLU A 13 -17.15 -22.25 -24.55
C GLU A 13 -17.33 -20.89 -23.84
N GLY A 14 -18.56 -20.40 -23.71
CA GLY A 14 -18.84 -19.16 -22.99
C GLY A 14 -18.49 -19.24 -21.50
N GLN A 15 -18.75 -20.38 -20.84
CA GLN A 15 -18.35 -20.60 -19.45
C GLN A 15 -16.84 -20.59 -19.26
N MET A 16 -16.10 -21.17 -20.22
CA MET A 16 -14.64 -21.18 -20.21
C MET A 16 -14.09 -19.76 -20.36
N GLU A 17 -14.61 -18.99 -21.33
CA GLU A 17 -14.20 -17.59 -21.54
C GLU A 17 -14.49 -16.71 -20.30
N VAL A 18 -15.67 -16.84 -19.70
CA VAL A 18 -16.01 -16.10 -18.47
C VAL A 18 -15.07 -16.48 -17.32
N ARG A 19 -14.74 -17.77 -17.19
CA ARG A 19 -13.81 -18.23 -16.16
C ARG A 19 -12.41 -17.65 -16.34
N GLU A 20 -11.90 -17.63 -17.56
CA GLU A 20 -10.59 -17.06 -17.88
C GLU A 20 -10.54 -15.57 -17.54
N LYS A 21 -11.54 -14.80 -17.98
CA LYS A 21 -11.64 -13.37 -17.64
C LYS A 21 -11.70 -13.14 -16.13
N PHE A 22 -12.48 -13.95 -15.40
CA PHE A 22 -12.57 -13.82 -13.95
C PHE A 22 -11.24 -14.13 -13.25
N GLN A 23 -10.46 -15.07 -13.77
CA GLN A 23 -9.11 -15.37 -13.25
C GLN A 23 -8.15 -14.20 -13.48
N GLU A 24 -8.20 -13.54 -14.64
CA GLU A 24 -7.40 -12.34 -14.91
C GLU A 24 -7.77 -11.19 -13.98
N ILE A 25 -9.07 -10.90 -13.84
CA ILE A 25 -9.58 -9.88 -12.90
C ILE A 25 -9.11 -10.18 -11.47
N SER A 26 -9.18 -11.46 -11.05
CA SER A 26 -8.77 -11.86 -9.70
C SER A 26 -7.27 -11.65 -9.46
N LYS A 27 -6.43 -11.93 -10.47
CA LYS A 27 -4.98 -11.68 -10.41
C LYS A 27 -4.69 -10.18 -10.30
N GLU A 28 -5.36 -9.36 -11.10
CA GLU A 28 -5.18 -7.91 -11.08
C GLU A 28 -5.67 -7.30 -9.75
N ALA A 29 -6.83 -7.74 -9.25
CA ALA A 29 -7.35 -7.31 -7.96
C ALA A 29 -6.40 -7.67 -6.79
N ALA A 30 -5.77 -8.85 -6.84
CA ALA A 30 -4.78 -9.23 -5.84
C ALA A 30 -3.54 -8.32 -5.88
N LYS A 31 -3.06 -7.97 -7.09
CA LYS A 31 -1.95 -7.04 -7.28
C LYS A 31 -2.30 -5.64 -6.76
N LEU A 32 -3.45 -5.11 -7.15
CA LEU A 32 -3.94 -3.80 -6.68
C LEU A 32 -4.06 -3.75 -5.15
N LYS A 33 -4.54 -4.84 -4.54
CA LYS A 33 -4.65 -4.93 -3.08
C LYS A 33 -3.27 -4.85 -2.40
N GLU A 34 -2.26 -5.52 -2.95
CA GLU A 34 -0.90 -5.47 -2.41
C GLU A 34 -0.29 -4.07 -2.58
N GLU A 35 -0.39 -3.48 -3.76
CA GLU A 35 0.09 -2.11 -4.02
C GLU A 35 -0.60 -1.09 -3.10
N THR A 36 -1.92 -1.21 -2.92
CA THR A 36 -2.68 -0.34 -2.01
C THR A 36 -2.22 -0.50 -0.56
N SER A 37 -1.99 -1.74 -0.11
CA SER A 37 -1.46 -2.03 1.23
C SER A 37 -0.10 -1.37 1.46
N GLN A 38 0.79 -1.43 0.48
CA GLN A 38 2.11 -0.79 0.55
C GLN A 38 1.99 0.74 0.60
N ILE A 39 1.13 1.33 -0.23
CA ILE A 39 0.84 2.77 -0.21
C ILE A 39 0.28 3.18 1.14
N SER A 40 -0.69 2.45 1.70
CA SER A 40 -1.28 2.75 3.01
C SER A 40 -0.22 2.73 4.12
N LYS A 41 0.67 1.74 4.14
CA LYS A 41 1.79 1.68 5.11
C LYS A 41 2.72 2.88 4.97
N GLN A 42 3.08 3.26 3.74
CA GLN A 42 3.95 4.40 3.50
C GLN A 42 3.27 5.73 3.87
N SER A 43 1.97 5.86 3.61
CA SER A 43 1.16 7.02 3.98
C SER A 43 1.08 7.19 5.49
N ALA A 44 0.83 6.12 6.25
CA ALA A 44 0.83 6.16 7.71
C ALA A 44 2.22 6.57 8.27
N ALA A 45 3.29 6.04 7.69
CA ALA A 45 4.66 6.44 8.07
C ALA A 45 4.94 7.91 7.76
N ASN A 46 4.43 8.43 6.65
CA ASN A 46 4.56 9.84 6.28
C ASN A 46 3.75 10.76 7.20
N GLN A 47 2.54 10.36 7.59
CA GLN A 47 1.72 11.10 8.56
C GLN A 47 2.47 11.26 9.89
N LEU A 48 3.04 10.16 10.42
CA LEU A 48 3.83 10.21 11.65
C LEU A 48 5.02 11.18 11.54
N ARG A 49 5.71 11.21 10.40
CA ARG A 49 6.82 12.16 10.16
C ARG A 49 6.33 13.60 10.13
N LEU A 50 5.23 13.87 9.44
CA LEU A 50 4.64 15.20 9.35
C LEU A 50 4.20 15.68 10.74
N ASP A 51 3.56 14.84 11.53
CA ASP A 51 3.15 15.17 12.91
C ASP A 51 4.36 15.54 13.78
N LEU A 52 5.46 14.79 13.69
CA LEU A 52 6.72 15.12 14.36
C LEU A 52 7.28 16.46 13.88
N MET A 53 7.30 16.70 12.56
CA MET A 53 7.76 17.97 12.00
C MET A 53 6.93 19.16 12.48
N PHE A 54 5.60 19.02 12.56
CA PHE A 54 4.73 20.06 13.11
C PHE A 54 5.01 20.31 14.60
N GLN A 55 5.21 19.27 15.39
CA GLN A 55 5.56 19.41 16.81
C GLN A 55 6.91 20.09 17.02
N ILE A 56 7.90 19.81 16.16
CA ILE A 56 9.20 20.48 16.14
C ILE A 56 9.04 21.98 15.88
N VAL A 57 8.30 22.35 14.83
CA VAL A 57 8.04 23.75 14.50
C VAL A 57 7.35 24.46 15.66
N LYS A 58 6.39 23.79 16.32
CA LYS A 58 5.73 24.31 17.51
C LYS A 58 6.69 24.51 18.68
N ALA A 59 7.51 23.52 19.01
CA ALA A 59 8.49 23.62 20.10
C ALA A 59 9.47 24.79 19.87
N ARG A 60 9.93 24.97 18.62
CA ARG A 60 10.77 26.12 18.22
C ARG A 60 10.06 27.45 18.43
N ALA A 61 8.79 27.56 18.02
CA ALA A 61 8.01 28.77 18.21
C ALA A 61 7.79 29.11 19.70
N GLU A 62 7.73 28.09 20.55
CA GLU A 62 7.60 28.21 22.01
C GLU A 62 8.95 28.39 22.74
N ASN A 63 10.08 28.39 22.01
CA ASN A 63 11.45 28.37 22.56
C ASN A 63 11.73 27.18 23.51
N ASP A 64 11.00 26.07 23.35
CA ASP A 64 11.22 24.83 24.08
C ASP A 64 12.31 24.00 23.38
N PHE A 65 13.57 24.39 23.59
CA PHE A 65 14.72 23.77 22.93
C PHE A 65 14.93 22.30 23.35
N ALA A 66 14.62 21.95 24.60
CA ALA A 66 14.74 20.56 25.06
C ALA A 66 13.78 19.63 24.29
N LYS A 67 12.55 20.11 24.04
CA LYS A 67 11.57 19.37 23.25
C LYS A 67 11.90 19.36 21.76
N ASP A 68 12.40 20.46 21.19
CA ASP A 68 12.88 20.50 19.81
C ASP A 68 13.99 19.46 19.58
N ASP A 69 15.00 19.44 20.44
CA ASP A 69 16.13 18.50 20.34
C ASP A 69 15.65 17.04 20.41
N LEU A 70 14.78 16.73 21.38
CA LEU A 70 14.21 15.39 21.54
C LEU A 70 13.40 14.95 20.31
N LEU A 71 12.51 15.80 19.81
CA LEU A 71 11.67 15.50 18.66
C LEU A 71 12.50 15.40 17.37
N THR A 72 13.50 16.25 17.21
CA THR A 72 14.42 16.22 16.06
C THR A 72 15.23 14.93 16.05
N GLN A 73 15.75 14.49 17.19
CA GLN A 73 16.45 13.21 17.30
C GLN A 73 15.50 12.03 17.02
N THR A 74 14.28 12.08 17.56
CA THR A 74 13.25 11.06 17.32
C THR A 74 12.92 10.93 15.83
N LEU A 75 12.76 12.05 15.12
CA LEU A 75 12.51 12.05 13.68
C LEU A 75 13.68 11.44 12.90
N ARG A 76 14.92 11.77 13.29
CA ARG A 76 16.14 11.20 12.68
C ARG A 76 16.19 9.68 12.85
N ASP A 77 15.94 9.18 14.04
CA ASP A 77 15.95 7.75 14.33
C ASP A 77 14.83 7.01 13.58
N LEU A 78 13.64 7.61 13.49
CA LEU A 78 12.53 7.08 12.72
C LEU A 78 12.91 6.96 11.22
N MET A 79 13.51 7.99 10.65
CA MET A 79 13.94 7.99 9.25
C MET A 79 15.05 6.97 8.99
N ALA A 80 16.00 6.82 9.92
CA ALA A 80 17.07 5.82 9.82
C ALA A 80 16.51 4.39 9.81
N LYS A 81 15.59 4.07 10.72
CA LYS A 81 14.92 2.75 10.78
C LYS A 81 14.16 2.42 9.50
N GLN A 82 13.48 3.40 8.91
CA GLN A 82 12.72 3.21 7.68
C GLN A 82 13.58 3.08 6.42
N ASN A 83 14.79 3.66 6.42
CA ASN A 83 15.74 3.43 5.32
C ASN A 83 16.28 2.00 5.36
N ILE A 84 16.61 1.48 6.55
CA ILE A 84 17.09 0.10 6.73
C ILE A 84 16.04 -0.92 6.25
N SER A 85 14.76 -0.71 6.59
CA SER A 85 13.69 -1.61 6.15
C SER A 85 13.45 -1.58 4.63
N LYS A 86 13.72 -0.44 3.96
CA LYS A 86 13.68 -0.35 2.50
C LYS A 86 14.87 -1.06 1.83
N THR A 87 16.05 -1.06 2.46
CA THR A 87 17.25 -1.72 1.90
C THR A 87 17.24 -3.24 2.09
N GLN A 88 16.57 -3.75 3.14
CA GLN A 88 16.47 -5.19 3.42
C GLN A 88 15.32 -5.90 2.67
N GLY A 89 14.46 -5.14 1.98
CA GLY A 89 13.33 -5.67 1.19
C GLY A 89 13.61 -5.79 -0.32
N LEU A 90 14.87 -5.71 -0.74
CA LEU A 90 15.35 -5.96 -2.12
C LEU A 90 16.05 -7.31 -2.20
#